data_AF-A0A3B9P5Q9-F1
#
_entry.id   AF-A0A3B9P5Q9-F1
#
_cell.length_a   1.000
_cell.length_b   1.000
_cell.length_c   1.000
_cell.angle_alpha   90.00
_cell.angle_beta   90.00
_cell.angle_gamma   90.00
#
_symmetry.space_group_name_H-M   'P 1'
#
loop_
_entity.id
_entity.type
_entity.pdbx_description
1 polymer ?
#
loop_
_entity_poly.entity_id
_entity_poly.type
_entity_poly.pdbx_seq_one_letter_code
_entity_poly.pdbx_strand_id
1 'polypeptide(L)' 'GQAVGQLTIHGQTKDIAVPCELLKADGGLLLQTEFPVTVEDFGVSIPGAVSDKIAKEAKVTLRANLKKR' A
#
# COMPACT_ATOMS: atom_id res chain seq x y z
N GLY A 1 3.69 -12.57 7.51
CA GLY A 1 2.23 -12.77 7.41
C GLY A 1 1.74 -12.17 6.11
N GLN A 2 0.46 -12.34 5.76
CA GLN A 2 -0.14 -11.59 4.66
C GLN A 2 -1.23 -10.71 5.23
N ALA A 3 -1.22 -9.43 4.90
CA ALA A 3 -2.28 -8.49 5.19
C ALA A 3 -3.25 -8.52 4.01
N VAL A 4 -4.47 -8.98 4.27
CA VAL A 4 -5.57 -8.89 3.31
C VAL A 4 -6.39 -7.67 3.69
N GLY A 5 -6.61 -6.78 2.74
CA GLY A 5 -7.36 -5.56 2.96
C GLY A 5 -7.90 -4.97 1.67
N GLN A 6 -8.80 -4.01 1.83
CA GLN A 6 -9.39 -3.30 0.72
C GLN A 6 -8.62 -2.01 0.47
N LEU A 7 -7.97 -1.93 -0.68
CA LEU A 7 -7.31 -0.72 -1.14
C LEU A 7 -8.29 0.06 -2.02
N THR A 8 -8.61 1.28 -1.61
CA THR A 8 -9.46 2.17 -2.40
C THR A 8 -8.63 3.28 -3.00
N ILE A 9 -8.45 3.28 -4.32
CA ILE A 9 -7.75 4.31 -5.06
C ILE A 9 -8.74 4.97 -6.01
N HIS A 10 -8.92 6.28 -5.89
CA HIS A 10 -9.73 7.07 -6.82
C HIS A 10 -11.20 6.61 -6.96
N GLY A 11 -11.76 5.99 -5.91
CA GLY A 11 -13.12 5.44 -5.89
C GLY A 11 -13.21 3.97 -6.31
N GLN A 12 -12.12 3.37 -6.80
CA GLN A 12 -12.04 1.94 -7.06
C GLN A 12 -11.48 1.21 -5.84
N THR A 13 -12.33 0.38 -5.24
CA THR A 13 -11.94 -0.53 -4.15
C THR A 13 -11.56 -1.88 -4.73
N LYS A 14 -10.38 -2.38 -4.40
CA LYS A 14 -9.97 -3.75 -4.66
C LYS A 14 -9.46 -4.42 -3.39
N ASP A 15 -9.83 -5.68 -3.23
CA ASP A 15 -9.23 -6.56 -2.24
C ASP A 15 -7.83 -6.96 -2.71
N ILE A 16 -6.82 -6.58 -1.93
CA ILE A 16 -5.43 -6.94 -2.18
C ILE A 16 -4.88 -7.70 -0.98
N ALA A 17 -4.08 -8.72 -1.26
CA ALA A 17 -3.33 -9.48 -0.28
C ALA A 17 -1.85 -9.16 -0.44
N VAL A 18 -1.26 -8.52 0.57
CA VAL A 18 0.13 -8.06 0.52
C VAL A 18 0.94 -8.73 1.63
N PRO A 19 2.18 -9.17 1.35
CA PRO A 19 3.04 -9.73 2.39
C PRO A 19 3.39 -8.64 3.40
N CYS A 20 3.12 -8.89 4.68
CA CYS A 20 3.43 -7.95 5.76
C CYS A 20 4.30 -8.60 6.84
N GLU A 21 5.30 -7.84 7.28
CA GLU A 21 6.13 -8.19 8.42
C GLU A 21 5.70 -7.40 9.65
N LEU A 22 5.57 -8.13 10.74
CA LEU A 22 5.12 -7.60 12.02
C LEU A 22 6.27 -7.80 13.01
N LEU A 23 7.00 -6.73 13.25
CA LEU A 23 8.17 -6.69 14.11
C LEU A 23 7.72 -6.27 15.51
N LYS A 24 8.09 -7.04 16.52
CA LYS A 24 7.86 -6.64 17.91
C LYS A 24 8.98 -5.69 18.31
N ALA A 25 8.65 -4.43 18.52
CA ALA A 25 9.59 -3.41 19.00
C ALA A 25 9.42 -3.25 20.52
N ASP A 26 10.47 -2.81 21.20
CA ASP A 26 10.44 -2.63 22.65
C ASP A 26 9.36 -1.57 23.03
N GLY A 27 8.23 -2.03 23.57
CA GLY A 27 7.05 -1.21 23.88
C GLY A 27 5.96 -1.11 22.81
N GLY A 28 6.04 -1.87 21.70
CA GLY A 28 5.02 -1.84 20.65
C GLY A 28 5.16 -2.92 19.57
N LEU A 29 4.33 -2.81 18.53
CA LEU A 29 4.36 -3.64 17.32
C LEU A 29 4.54 -2.73 16.12
N LEU A 30 5.59 -2.97 15.34
CA LEU A 30 5.90 -2.27 14.11
C LEU A 30 5.47 -3.15 12.92
N LEU A 31 4.44 -2.76 12.21
CA LEU A 31 4.04 -3.37 10.95
C LEU A 31 4.73 -2.64 9.80
N GLN A 32 5.50 -3.35 8.99
CA GLN A 32 6.07 -2.82 7.75
C GLN A 32 5.70 -3.73 6.58
N THR A 33 5.18 -3.13 5.50
CA THR A 33 4.98 -3.83 4.22
C THR A 33 5.27 -2.86 3.07
N GLU A 34 5.83 -3.41 2.01
CA GLU A 34 6.11 -2.69 0.78
C GLU A 34 5.64 -3.56 -0.39
N PHE A 35 4.80 -2.99 -1.24
CA PHE A 35 4.28 -3.70 -2.40
C PHE A 35 4.11 -2.73 -3.59
N PRO A 36 4.48 -3.15 -4.80
CA PRO A 36 4.18 -2.39 -6.01
C PRO A 36 2.70 -2.57 -6.35
N VAL A 37 2.04 -1.45 -6.69
CA VAL A 37 0.66 -1.42 -7.16
C VAL A 37 0.62 -0.75 -8.52
N THR A 38 0.11 -1.44 -9.53
CA THR A 38 -0.14 -0.83 -10.83
C THR A 38 -1.39 0.02 -10.76
N VAL A 39 -1.28 1.34 -10.90
CA VAL A 39 -2.43 2.26 -10.77
C VAL A 39 -3.43 2.13 -11.93
N GLU A 40 -2.98 1.60 -13.08
CA GLU A 40 -3.84 1.21 -14.20
C GLU A 40 -4.87 0.15 -13.79
N ASP A 41 -4.49 -0.78 -12.90
CA ASP A 41 -5.37 -1.84 -12.41
C ASP A 41 -6.54 -1.28 -11.57
N PHE A 42 -6.37 -0.09 -10.99
CA PHE A 42 -7.37 0.63 -10.22
C PHE A 42 -8.15 1.65 -11.07
N GLY A 43 -7.98 1.62 -12.40
CA GLY A 43 -8.65 2.53 -13.33
C GLY A 43 -8.23 4.00 -13.18
N VAL A 44 -7.07 4.25 -12.58
CA VAL A 44 -6.48 5.61 -12.57
C VAL A 44 -5.92 5.85 -13.96
N SER A 45 -6.74 6.43 -14.83
CA SER A 45 -6.30 6.89 -16.14
C SER A 45 -5.42 8.12 -15.93
N ILE A 46 -4.10 7.94 -15.93
CA ILE A 46 -3.17 9.05 -15.76
C ILE A 46 -3.25 9.94 -17.01
N PRO A 47 -3.65 11.21 -16.92
CA PRO A 47 -3.62 12.11 -18.07
C PRO A 47 -2.15 12.33 -18.51
N GLY A 48 -1.91 12.29 -19.81
CA GLY A 48 -0.58 12.27 -20.44
C GLY A 48 0.41 13.36 -19.99
N ALA A 49 -0.08 14.44 -19.38
CA ALA A 49 0.73 15.53 -18.84
C ALA A 49 1.48 15.17 -17.53
N VAL A 50 1.02 14.17 -16.78
CA VAL A 50 1.64 13.77 -15.49
C VAL A 50 2.08 12.30 -15.46
N SER A 51 1.89 11.55 -16.55
CA SER A 51 2.40 10.19 -16.72
C SER A 51 3.94 10.10 -16.70
N ASP A 52 4.64 11.19 -17.03
CA ASP A 52 6.10 11.30 -16.85
C ASP A 52 6.51 11.53 -15.39
N LYS A 53 5.59 12.02 -14.55
CA LYS A 53 5.84 12.31 -13.13
C LYS A 53 5.32 11.23 -12.18
N ILE A 54 4.47 10.35 -12.67
CA ILE A 54 3.84 9.28 -11.90
C ILE A 54 4.31 7.96 -12.50
N ALA A 55 5.11 7.22 -11.74
CA ALA A 55 5.50 5.86 -12.12
C ALA A 55 4.23 5.02 -12.35
N LYS A 56 4.19 4.28 -13.49
CA LYS A 56 3.10 3.33 -13.82
C LYS A 56 2.85 2.33 -12.69
N GLU A 57 3.91 2.03 -11.94
CA GLU A 57 3.89 1.26 -10.71
C GLU A 57 4.05 2.21 -9.51
N ALA A 58 2.99 2.35 -8.72
CA ALA A 58 3.03 3.05 -7.45
C ALA A 58 3.61 2.12 -6.38
N LYS A 59 4.77 2.47 -5.83
CA LYS A 59 5.35 1.77 -4.68
C LYS A 59 4.60 2.18 -3.42
N VAL A 60 3.81 1.27 -2.86
CA VAL A 60 3.06 1.52 -1.63
C VAL A 60 3.87 0.99 -0.45
N THR A 61 4.25 1.87 0.47
CA THR A 61 4.93 1.51 1.71
C THR A 61 4.00 1.79 2.88
N LEU A 62 3.61 0.74 3.61
CA LEU A 62 2.82 0.84 4.82
C LEU A 62 3.74 0.67 6.03
N ARG A 63 3.71 1.65 6.94
CA ARG A 63 4.37 1.58 8.24
C ARG A 63 3.35 1.91 9.32
N ALA A 64 2.98 0.93 10.14
CA ALA A 64 2.09 1.14 11.28
C ALA A 64 2.82 0.83 12.58
N ASN A 65 2.79 1.75 13.54
CA ASN A 65 3.37 1.57 14.85
C ASN A 65 2.25 1.46 15.88
N LEU A 66 1.98 0.25 16.36
CA LEU A 66 1.00 -0.02 17.39
C LEU A 66 1.67 0.01 18.76
N LYS A 67 1.40 1.06 19.54
CA LYS A 67 1.76 1.10 20.95
C LYS A 67 0.61 0.57 21.79
N LYS A 68 0.88 -0.42 22.63
CA LYS A 68 -0.09 -0.87 23.63
C LYS A 68 -0.13 0.19 24.73
N ARG A 69 -1.28 0.82 24.92
CA ARG A 69 -1.52 1.83 25.98
C ARG A 69 -1.70 1.16 27.33
#